data_AF-A0A3C1KMJ3-F1
#
_entry.id   AF-A0A3C1KMJ3-F1
#
_cell.length_a   1.000
_cell.length_b   1.000
_cell.length_c   1.000
_cell.angle_alpha   90.00
_cell.angle_beta   90.00
_cell.angle_gamma   90.00
#
_symmetry.space_group_name_H-M   'P 1'
#
loop_
_entity.id
_entity.type
_entity.pdbx_description
1 polymer ?
#
loop_
_entity_poly.entity_id
_entity_poly.type
_entity_poly.pdbx_seq_one_letter_code
_entity_poly.pdbx_strand_id
1 'polypeptide(L)'
;MESAPELIISQNWVNPLKKPTTTTPPKTLSPAAASWWKRLHAEFDLTDEGAAFLLETALRAFDRMNQAAELVDKHGVAIADRYNQLKANPAVAAERDARAAMLGAFKALNLDILPPLKPGRPGGR
;
A
#
# COMPACT_ATOMS: atom_id res chain seq x y z
N MET A 1 36.28 -36.18 -42.75
CA MET A 1 35.42 -36.63 -41.65
C MET A 1 35.63 -35.65 -40.51
N GLU A 2 34.79 -34.62 -40.42
CA GLU A 2 34.52 -33.90 -39.16
C GLU A 2 33.30 -33.01 -39.46
N SER A 3 32.10 -33.56 -39.27
CA SER A 3 30.84 -32.82 -39.36
C SER A 3 30.35 -32.64 -37.94
N ALA A 4 30.61 -31.47 -37.35
CA ALA A 4 30.04 -31.12 -36.06
C ALA A 4 28.53 -30.84 -36.24
N PRO A 5 27.63 -31.41 -35.40
CA PRO A 5 26.21 -31.15 -35.49
C PRO A 5 25.87 -29.76 -34.93
N GLU A 6 25.15 -28.95 -35.70
CA GLU A 6 24.62 -27.66 -35.25
C GLU A 6 23.62 -27.87 -34.10
N LEU A 7 23.89 -27.19 -32.99
CA LEU A 7 23.01 -27.09 -31.83
C LEU A 7 21.77 -26.27 -32.22
N ILE A 8 20.67 -26.95 -32.53
CA ILE A 8 19.33 -26.35 -32.60
C ILE A 8 18.90 -26.05 -31.15
N ILE A 9 19.35 -24.93 -30.60
CA ILE A 9 18.74 -24.33 -29.41
C ILE A 9 17.48 -23.64 -29.91
N SER A 10 16.38 -24.42 -29.94
CA SER A 10 15.04 -23.90 -30.18
C SER A 10 14.75 -22.76 -29.21
N GLN A 11 14.62 -21.56 -29.78
CA GLN A 11 14.22 -20.34 -29.10
C GLN A 11 12.80 -20.46 -28.55
N ASN A 12 12.66 -21.06 -27.37
CA ASN A 12 11.51 -20.85 -26.49
C ASN A 12 11.92 -19.79 -25.45
N TRP A 13 12.06 -18.54 -25.91
CA TRP A 13 12.15 -17.41 -25.01
C TRP A 13 10.79 -17.20 -24.36
N VAL A 14 10.80 -17.12 -23.03
CA VAL A 14 9.64 -16.89 -22.17
C VAL A 14 8.88 -15.66 -22.65
N ASN A 15 7.60 -15.84 -22.95
CA ASN A 15 6.67 -14.78 -23.30
C ASN A 15 6.75 -13.66 -22.24
N PRO A 16 7.11 -12.41 -22.56
CA PRO A 16 7.13 -11.35 -21.56
C PRO A 16 5.71 -11.18 -21.04
N LEU A 17 5.54 -11.49 -19.76
CA LEU A 17 4.29 -11.55 -19.02
C LEU A 17 3.32 -10.46 -19.50
N LYS A 18 2.21 -10.88 -20.10
CA LYS A 18 1.05 -10.03 -20.32
C LYS A 18 0.63 -9.51 -18.94
N LYS A 19 0.96 -8.26 -18.64
CA LYS A 19 0.68 -7.63 -17.34
C LYS A 19 -0.83 -7.71 -17.08
N PRO A 20 -1.31 -8.41 -16.04
CA PRO A 20 -2.71 -8.36 -15.67
C PRO A 20 -3.00 -6.97 -15.08
N THR A 21 -3.60 -6.10 -15.88
CA THR A 21 -4.09 -4.78 -15.44
C THR A 21 -5.37 -4.96 -14.62
N THR A 22 -5.26 -5.43 -13.37
CA THR A 22 -6.43 -5.59 -12.51
C THR A 22 -6.74 -4.29 -11.79
N THR A 23 -7.51 -3.42 -12.45
CA THR A 23 -8.05 -2.18 -11.86
C THR A 23 -9.19 -2.44 -10.87
N THR A 24 -9.69 -3.68 -10.81
CA THR A 24 -10.78 -4.06 -9.91
C THR A 24 -10.28 -4.17 -8.47
N PRO A 25 -10.92 -3.50 -7.49
CA PRO A 25 -10.51 -3.61 -6.10
C PRO A 25 -10.66 -5.04 -5.56
N PRO A 26 -9.74 -5.51 -4.72
CA PRO A 26 -9.88 -6.77 -4.00
C PRO A 26 -11.17 -6.81 -3.16
N LYS A 27 -11.85 -7.97 -3.17
CA LYS A 27 -13.14 -8.17 -2.47
C LYS A 27 -13.04 -8.03 -0.94
N THR A 28 -11.84 -8.14 -0.39
CA THR A 28 -11.57 -8.10 1.05
C THR A 28 -11.45 -6.67 1.60
N LEU A 29 -11.38 -5.66 0.73
CA LEU A 29 -11.33 -4.26 1.12
C LEU A 29 -12.72 -3.77 1.57
N SER A 30 -12.74 -2.86 2.54
CA SER A 30 -13.97 -2.16 2.90
C SER A 30 -14.50 -1.33 1.72
N PRO A 31 -15.79 -0.91 1.75
CA PRO A 31 -16.32 -0.02 0.72
C PRO A 31 -15.54 1.31 0.59
N ALA A 32 -15.06 1.85 1.71
CA ALA A 32 -14.25 3.06 1.73
C ALA A 32 -12.88 2.84 1.07
N ALA A 33 -12.18 1.75 1.44
CA ALA A 33 -10.92 1.37 0.83
C ALA A 33 -11.07 1.07 -0.67
N ALA A 34 -12.12 0.35 -1.08
CA ALA A 34 -12.42 0.08 -2.48
C ALA A 34 -12.72 1.35 -3.30
N SER A 35 -13.31 2.38 -2.67
CA SER A 35 -13.49 3.69 -3.31
C SER A 35 -12.14 4.37 -3.55
N TRP A 36 -11.25 4.36 -2.55
CA TRP A 36 -9.89 4.88 -2.68
C TRP A 36 -9.06 4.14 -3.72
N TRP A 37 -9.15 2.81 -3.78
CA TRP A 37 -8.53 1.99 -4.82
C TRP A 37 -8.87 2.50 -6.22
N LYS A 38 -10.16 2.67 -6.51
CA LYS A 38 -10.63 3.15 -7.82
C LYS A 38 -10.13 4.57 -8.13
N ARG A 39 -10.13 5.46 -7.13
CA ARG A 39 -9.64 6.85 -7.31
C ARG A 39 -8.15 6.87 -7.61
N LEU A 40 -7.35 6.13 -6.84
CA LEU A 40 -5.89 6.10 -6.99
C LEU A 40 -5.47 5.46 -8.31
N HIS A 41 -6.13 4.39 -8.76
CA HIS A 41 -5.90 3.85 -10.10
C HIS A 41 -6.36 4.76 -11.25
N ALA A 42 -7.33 5.66 -11.00
CA ALA A 42 -7.80 6.61 -12.01
C ALA A 42 -6.88 7.84 -12.12
N GLU A 43 -6.28 8.25 -11.01
CA GLU A 43 -5.42 9.44 -10.93
C GLU A 43 -3.95 9.11 -11.22
N PHE A 44 -3.49 7.91 -10.86
CA PHE A 44 -2.11 7.48 -11.00
C PHE A 44 -2.02 6.23 -11.90
N ASP A 45 -0.94 6.14 -12.70
CA ASP A 45 -0.65 4.98 -13.54
C ASP A 45 -0.09 3.80 -12.71
N LEU A 46 -0.95 3.23 -11.85
CA LEU A 46 -0.64 2.08 -10.99
C LEU A 46 -1.00 0.77 -11.73
N THR A 47 -0.50 0.57 -12.93
CA THR A 47 -0.93 -0.54 -13.81
C THR A 47 -0.08 -1.81 -13.68
N ASP A 48 1.06 -1.76 -12.98
CA ASP A 48 1.89 -2.93 -12.71
C ASP A 48 1.46 -3.69 -11.44
N GLU A 49 1.81 -4.98 -11.39
CA GLU A 49 1.45 -5.86 -10.26
C GLU A 49 2.09 -5.42 -8.93
N GLY A 50 3.29 -4.84 -8.98
CA GLY A 50 3.98 -4.34 -7.79
C GLY A 50 3.26 -3.15 -7.18
N ALA A 51 2.85 -2.19 -8.02
CA ALA A 51 2.03 -1.06 -7.61
C ALA A 51 0.68 -1.52 -7.05
N ALA A 52 -0.01 -2.45 -7.72
CA ALA A 52 -1.26 -3.00 -7.22
C ALA A 52 -1.10 -3.69 -5.85
N PHE A 53 -0.02 -4.45 -5.65
CA PHE A 53 0.28 -5.12 -4.37
C PHE A 53 0.54 -4.11 -3.24
N LEU A 54 1.35 -3.07 -3.51
CA LEU A 54 1.62 -2.00 -2.54
C LEU A 54 0.36 -1.20 -2.22
N LEU A 55 -0.48 -0.90 -3.22
CA LEU A 55 -1.75 -0.20 -3.02
C LEU A 55 -2.71 -1.04 -2.17
N GLU A 56 -2.80 -2.34 -2.45
CA GLU A 56 -3.64 -3.25 -1.65
C GLU A 56 -3.15 -3.28 -0.19
N THR A 57 -1.84 -3.35 0.01
CA THR A 57 -1.22 -3.33 1.33
C THR A 57 -1.54 -2.04 2.07
N ALA A 58 -1.44 -0.89 1.39
CA ALA A 58 -1.78 0.40 1.97
C ALA A 58 -3.25 0.46 2.40
N LEU A 59 -4.17 -0.02 1.56
CA LEU A 59 -5.61 0.08 1.82
C LEU A 59 -6.11 -0.94 2.85
N ARG A 60 -5.46 -2.10 2.97
CA ARG A 60 -5.69 -3.01 4.10
C ARG A 60 -5.21 -2.40 5.42
N ALA A 61 -4.09 -1.68 5.40
CA ALA A 61 -3.60 -0.95 6.56
C ALA A 61 -4.54 0.21 6.94
N PHE A 62 -5.12 0.92 5.95
CA PHE A 62 -6.18 1.91 6.16
C PHE A 62 -7.41 1.30 6.86
N ASP A 63 -7.91 0.16 6.38
CA ASP A 63 -9.05 -0.52 7.01
C ASP A 63 -8.75 -0.92 8.47
N ARG A 64 -7.53 -1.44 8.73
CA ARG A 64 -7.09 -1.78 10.09
C ARG A 64 -7.01 -0.56 10.99
N MET A 65 -6.50 0.56 10.47
CA MET A 65 -6.43 1.83 11.19
C MET A 65 -7.83 2.30 11.61
N ASN A 66 -8.81 2.24 10.71
CA ASN A 66 -10.19 2.65 11.03
C ASN A 66 -10.82 1.74 12.09
N GLN A 67 -10.63 0.42 12.00
CA GLN A 67 -11.11 -0.51 13.04
C GLN A 67 -10.49 -0.22 14.41
N ALA A 68 -9.20 0.12 14.45
CA ALA A 68 -8.53 0.48 15.69
C ALA A 68 -9.06 1.82 16.24
N ALA A 69 -9.28 2.81 15.36
CA ALA A 69 -9.87 4.10 15.73
C ALA A 69 -11.27 3.93 16.34
N GLU A 70 -12.13 3.09 15.76
CA GLU A 70 -13.46 2.78 16.32
C GLU A 70 -13.37 2.19 17.75
N LEU A 71 -12.35 1.38 18.03
CA LEU A 71 -12.11 0.84 19.37
C LEU A 71 -11.59 1.92 20.34
N VAL A 72 -10.77 2.85 19.87
CA VAL A 72 -10.31 4.01 20.66
C VAL A 72 -11.48 4.94 20.97
N ASP A 73 -12.33 5.24 20.01
CA ASP A 73 -13.53 6.08 20.21
C ASP A 73 -14.49 5.44 21.21
N LYS A 74 -14.67 4.12 21.14
CA LYS A 74 -15.56 3.38 22.03
C LYS A 74 -15.03 3.27 23.47
N HIS A 75 -13.74 3.03 23.64
CA HIS A 75 -13.16 2.67 24.95
C HIS A 75 -12.30 3.78 25.58
N GLY A 76 -11.98 4.83 24.82
CA GLY A 76 -11.05 5.87 25.19
C GLY A 76 -9.59 5.49 24.93
N VAL A 77 -8.71 6.49 25.05
CA VAL A 77 -7.25 6.34 24.87
C VAL A 77 -6.57 5.57 26.01
N ALA A 78 -7.25 5.46 27.16
CA ALA A 78 -6.82 4.68 28.32
C ALA A 78 -8.00 3.87 28.86
N ILE A 79 -7.73 2.62 29.25
CA ILE A 79 -8.70 1.67 29.79
C ILE A 79 -8.28 1.21 31.18
N ALA A 80 -9.26 0.96 32.04
CA ALA A 80 -9.01 0.39 33.37
C ALA A 80 -8.72 -1.11 33.27
N ASP A 81 -7.72 -1.60 34.00
CA ASP A 81 -7.48 -3.03 34.16
C ASP A 81 -8.34 -3.64 35.28
N ARG A 82 -8.13 -4.94 35.57
CA ARG A 82 -8.87 -5.66 36.62
C ARG A 82 -8.69 -5.08 38.04
N TYR A 83 -7.70 -4.23 38.26
CA TYR A 83 -7.41 -3.56 39.52
C TYR A 83 -7.81 -2.08 39.49
N ASN A 84 -8.60 -1.66 38.49
CA ASN A 84 -9.03 -0.30 38.25
C ASN A 84 -7.88 0.70 37.97
N GLN A 85 -6.71 0.20 37.54
CA GLN A 85 -5.60 1.05 37.14
C GLN A 85 -5.71 1.42 35.67
N LEU A 86 -5.54 2.70 35.34
CA LEU A 86 -5.57 3.18 33.97
C LEU A 86 -4.31 2.74 33.22
N LYS A 87 -4.50 2.08 32.07
CA LYS A 87 -3.46 1.67 31.14
C LYS A 87 -3.78 2.15 29.73
N ALA A 88 -2.75 2.31 28.91
CA ALA A 88 -2.93 2.68 27.51
C ALA A 88 -3.83 1.65 26.78
N ASN A 89 -4.80 2.13 26.01
CA ASN A 89 -5.62 1.27 25.18
C ASN A 89 -4.74 0.64 24.07
N PRO A 90 -4.67 -0.70 23.96
CA PRO A 90 -3.86 -1.35 22.93
C PRO A 90 -4.27 -0.97 21.50
N ALA A 91 -5.52 -0.55 21.27
CA ALA A 91 -5.98 -0.07 19.99
C ALA A 91 -5.23 1.19 19.51
N VAL A 92 -4.75 2.04 20.43
CA VAL A 92 -3.96 3.24 20.09
C VAL A 92 -2.65 2.84 19.39
N ALA A 93 -1.97 1.81 19.91
CA ALA A 93 -0.74 1.30 19.28
C ALA A 93 -1.04 0.66 17.92
N ALA A 94 -2.11 -0.13 17.83
CA ALA A 94 -2.52 -0.75 16.58
C ALA A 94 -2.88 0.28 15.49
N GLU A 95 -3.59 1.35 15.85
CA GLU A 95 -3.94 2.46 14.95
C GLU A 95 -2.67 3.16 14.44
N ARG A 96 -1.74 3.48 15.35
CA ARG A 96 -0.45 4.10 15.00
C ARG A 96 0.35 3.24 14.02
N ASP A 97 0.46 1.95 14.30
CA ASP A 97 1.29 1.04 13.49
C ASP A 97 0.65 0.80 12.11
N ALA A 98 -0.67 0.67 12.04
CA ALA A 98 -1.41 0.59 10.79
C ALA A 98 -1.27 1.86 9.94
N ARG A 99 -1.35 3.05 10.57
CA ARG A 99 -1.09 4.33 9.92
C ARG A 99 0.33 4.40 9.36
N ALA A 100 1.33 3.97 10.14
CA ALA A 100 2.72 3.96 9.70
C ALA A 100 2.93 3.04 8.48
N ALA A 101 2.33 1.84 8.49
CA ALA A 101 2.39 0.90 7.38
C ALA A 101 1.74 1.48 6.10
N MET A 102 0.57 2.12 6.23
CA MET A 102 -0.11 2.78 5.13
C MET A 102 0.76 3.88 4.51
N LEU A 103 1.33 4.77 5.34
CA LEU A 103 2.21 5.84 4.88
C LEU A 103 3.49 5.29 4.25
N GLY A 104 4.05 4.20 4.78
CA GLY A 104 5.20 3.52 4.20
C GLY A 104 4.91 2.95 2.80
N ALA A 105 3.75 2.35 2.60
CA ALA A 105 3.32 1.85 1.30
C ALA A 105 3.07 2.99 0.29
N PHE A 106 2.46 4.11 0.70
CA PHE A 106 2.31 5.28 -0.17
C PHE A 106 3.64 5.93 -0.57
N LYS A 107 4.62 5.95 0.35
CA LYS A 107 6.00 6.35 0.01
C LYS A 107 6.65 5.40 -0.98
N ALA A 108 6.47 4.08 -0.81
CA ALA A 108 7.00 3.09 -1.75
C ALA A 108 6.37 3.22 -3.15
N LEU A 109 5.12 3.69 -3.22
CA LEU A 109 4.43 4.04 -4.47
C LEU A 109 4.80 5.43 -5.02
N ASN A 110 5.65 6.20 -4.32
CA ASN A 110 6.01 7.58 -4.65
C ASN A 110 4.82 8.55 -4.74
N LEU A 111 3.73 8.27 -4.01
CA LEU A 111 2.54 9.13 -4.00
C LEU A 111 2.70 10.35 -3.09
N ASP A 112 3.74 10.40 -2.26
CA ASP A 112 4.06 11.53 -1.38
C ASP A 112 4.83 12.65 -2.07
N ILE A 113 5.29 12.42 -3.30
CA ILE A 113 6.07 13.41 -4.06
C ILE A 113 5.12 14.45 -4.67
N LEU A 114 5.13 15.66 -4.10
CA LEU A 114 4.51 16.81 -4.74
C LEU A 114 5.28 17.18 -6.03
N PRO A 115 4.58 17.62 -7.10
CA PRO A 115 5.27 18.17 -8.25
C PRO A 115 6.19 19.31 -7.79
N PRO A 116 7.40 19.44 -8.38
CA PRO A 116 8.36 20.45 -7.94
C PRO A 116 7.70 21.84 -7.95
N LEU A 117 7.75 22.53 -6.81
CA LEU A 117 7.36 23.95 -6.78
C LEU A 117 8.21 24.67 -7.83
N LYS A 118 7.55 25.53 -8.62
CA LYS A 118 8.22 26.40 -9.61
C LYS A 118 9.49 26.99 -8.98
N PRO A 119 10.66 26.92 -9.64
CA PRO A 119 11.92 27.40 -9.07
C PRO A 119 11.77 28.87 -8.64
N GLY A 120 11.79 29.15 -7.35
CA GLY A 120 11.46 30.50 -6.89
C GLY A 120 11.54 30.81 -5.39
N ARG A 121 11.71 29.82 -4.49
CA ARG A 121 11.99 30.14 -3.09
C ARG A 121 13.48 29.97 -2.81
N PRO A 122 14.26 31.07 -2.65
CA PRO A 122 15.66 30.95 -2.29
C PRO A 122 15.78 30.27 -0.93
N GLY A 123 16.71 29.32 -0.82
CA GLY A 123 17.06 28.68 0.44
C GLY A 123 17.50 29.72 1.45
N GLY A 124 16.83 29.75 2.62
CA GLY A 124 17.26 30.56 3.74
C GLY A 124 18.68 30.16 4.14
N ARG A 125 19.55 31.15 4.31
CA ARG A 125 20.88 30.98 4.92
C ARG A 125 20.75 30.65 6.41
#